data_AF-T1CBL1-F1
#
_entry.id   AF-T1CBL1-F1
#
_cell.length_a   1.000
_cell.length_b   1.000
_cell.length_c   1.000
_cell.angle_alpha   90.00
_cell.angle_beta   90.00
_cell.angle_gamma   90.00
#
_symmetry.space_group_name_H-M   'P 1'
#
loop_
_entity.id
_entity.type
_entity.pdbx_description
1 polymer ?
#
loop_
_entity_poly.entity_id
_entity_poly.type
_entity_poly.pdbx_seq_one_letter_code
_entity_poly.pdbx_strand_id
1 'polypeptide(L)'
;MCGAESGGRVLSKRLGIEEGRILEPPTLEFFLKNDALHDPMINTSHIRTFGWATAEEVEAMRRWTMRVNILLSALFAKANLILVDFKLE
;
A
#
# COMPACT_ATOMS: atom_id res chain seq x y z
N MET A 1 0.47 -2.35 1.35
CA MET A 1 1.37 -1.20 1.11
C MET A 1 0.53 -0.07 0.55
N CYS A 2 0.67 1.13 1.10
CA CYS A 2 0.07 2.34 0.54
C CYS A 2 1.18 3.37 0.36
N GLY A 3 1.22 4.05 -0.79
CA GLY A 3 2.28 5.00 -1.13
C GLY A 3 1.73 6.29 -1.72
N ALA A 4 2.25 7.43 -1.25
CA ALA A 4 1.95 8.77 -1.77
C ALA A 4 2.97 9.23 -2.82
N GLU A 5 4.18 8.66 -2.77
CA GLU A 5 5.22 8.82 -3.78
C GLU A 5 5.74 7.43 -4.18
N SER A 6 6.35 7.32 -5.36
CA SER A 6 7.04 6.11 -5.76
C SER A 6 8.28 5.95 -4.89
N GLY A 7 8.18 5.08 -3.92
CA GLY A 7 9.31 4.57 -3.20
C GLY A 7 8.98 3.23 -2.59
N GLY A 8 10.00 2.64 -1.98
CA GLY A 8 10.02 1.22 -1.68
C GLY A 8 10.57 0.43 -2.88
N ARG A 9 11.58 -0.38 -2.60
CA ARG A 9 12.32 -1.20 -3.59
C ARG A 9 11.41 -2.08 -4.47
N VAL A 10 10.18 -2.34 -4.02
CA VAL A 10 9.22 -3.23 -4.68
C VAL A 10 8.49 -2.52 -5.82
N LEU A 11 7.94 -1.32 -5.61
CA LEU A 11 7.10 -0.66 -6.62
C LEU A 11 7.95 -0.13 -7.78
N SER A 12 8.96 0.68 -7.47
CA SER A 12 9.84 1.32 -8.47
C SER A 12 10.57 0.29 -9.32
N LYS A 13 11.10 -0.77 -8.69
CA LYS A 13 11.76 -1.88 -9.40
C LYS A 13 10.78 -2.71 -10.25
N ARG A 14 9.57 -2.97 -9.75
CA ARG A 14 8.58 -3.80 -10.47
C ARG A 14 8.02 -3.09 -11.70
N LEU A 15 7.81 -1.77 -11.62
CA LEU A 15 7.20 -1.00 -12.71
C LEU A 15 8.19 -0.19 -13.54
N GLY A 16 9.47 -0.16 -13.17
CA GLY A 16 10.49 0.65 -13.86
C GLY A 16 10.24 2.15 -13.76
N ILE A 17 9.56 2.59 -12.70
CA ILE A 17 9.30 4.01 -12.44
C ILE A 17 10.43 4.60 -11.60
N GLU A 18 10.75 5.87 -11.86
CA GLU A 18 11.72 6.63 -11.08
C GLU A 18 11.26 6.77 -9.63
N GLU A 19 12.20 6.70 -8.67
CA GLU A 19 11.93 6.93 -7.25
C GLU A 19 11.68 8.43 -6.99
N GLY A 20 10.78 8.74 -6.04
CA GLY A 20 10.39 10.11 -5.70
C GLY A 20 9.32 10.71 -6.63
N ARG A 21 8.75 9.95 -7.56
CA ARG A 21 7.62 10.39 -8.38
C ARG A 21 6.34 10.42 -7.55
N ILE A 22 5.67 11.57 -7.48
CA ILE A 22 4.37 11.70 -6.82
C ILE A 22 3.33 10.77 -7.47
N LEU A 23 2.59 10.04 -6.64
CA LEU A 23 1.52 9.13 -7.06
C LEU A 23 0.16 9.77 -6.75
N GLU A 24 -0.51 10.26 -7.79
CA GLU A 24 -1.83 10.88 -7.68
C GLU A 24 -2.85 10.14 -8.57
N PRO A 25 -3.83 9.44 -7.99
CA PRO A 25 -4.04 9.21 -6.55
C PRO A 25 -2.99 8.26 -5.93
N PRO A 26 -2.82 8.25 -4.60
CA PRO A 26 -1.92 7.31 -3.92
C PRO A 26 -2.36 5.87 -4.17
N THR A 27 -1.39 4.96 -4.21
CA THR A 27 -1.65 3.55 -4.54
C THR A 27 -1.94 2.72 -3.29
N LEU A 28 -2.69 1.62 -3.47
CA LEU A 28 -2.91 0.60 -2.45
C LEU A 28 -2.64 -0.78 -3.05
N GLU A 29 -1.74 -1.53 -2.44
CA GLU A 29 -1.32 -2.85 -2.87
C GLU A 29 -1.46 -3.86 -1.73
N PHE A 30 -1.96 -5.05 -2.07
CA PHE A 30 -2.08 -6.18 -1.14
C PHE A 30 -0.92 -7.16 -1.33
N PHE A 31 -0.44 -7.68 -0.21
CA PHE A 31 0.58 -8.72 -0.17
C PHE A 31 0.08 -9.81 0.77
N LEU A 32 0.17 -11.07 0.34
CA LEU A 32 -0.18 -12.20 1.19
C LEU A 32 0.92 -12.35 2.24
N LYS A 33 0.57 -12.31 3.54
CA LYS A 33 1.54 -12.56 4.61
C LYS A 33 1.96 -14.04 4.61
N ASN A 34 3.09 -14.33 4.00
CA ASN A 34 3.66 -15.67 3.89
C ASN A 34 5.17 -15.56 3.62
N ASP A 35 5.96 -15.64 4.70
CA ASP A 35 7.42 -15.49 4.65
C ASP A 35 8.10 -16.52 3.74
N ALA A 36 7.58 -17.75 3.69
CA ALA A 36 8.12 -18.83 2.85
C ALA A 36 7.95 -18.55 1.35
N LEU A 37 6.97 -17.71 0.98
CA LEU A 37 6.74 -17.25 -0.39
C LEU A 37 7.22 -15.81 -0.62
N HIS A 38 7.94 -15.23 0.35
CA HIS A 38 8.42 -13.85 0.31
C HIS A 38 7.31 -12.80 0.12
N ASP A 39 6.18 -12.99 0.81
CA ASP A 39 5.03 -12.09 0.78
C ASP A 39 4.59 -11.71 -0.65
N PRO A 40 4.03 -12.64 -1.44
CA PRO A 40 3.72 -12.36 -2.84
C PRO A 40 2.64 -11.28 -2.96
N MET A 41 2.77 -10.40 -3.95
CA MET A 41 1.73 -9.42 -4.29
C MET A 41 0.46 -10.15 -4.75
N ILE A 42 -0.69 -9.74 -4.23
CA ILE A 42 -2.00 -10.27 -4.58
C ILE A 42 -2.96 -9.15 -4.97
N ASN A 43 -4.08 -9.52 -5.57
CA ASN A 43 -5.17 -8.60 -5.89
C ASN A 43 -6.46 -9.06 -5.20
N THR A 44 -7.53 -8.28 -5.37
CA THR A 44 -8.83 -8.57 -4.77
C THR A 44 -9.49 -9.84 -5.34
N SER A 45 -9.16 -10.26 -6.57
CA SER A 45 -9.68 -11.52 -7.11
C SER A 45 -9.05 -12.72 -6.41
N HIS A 46 -7.74 -12.69 -6.11
CA HIS A 46 -7.10 -13.73 -5.29
C HIS A 46 -7.73 -13.79 -3.90
N ILE A 47 -7.89 -12.64 -3.23
CA ILE A 47 -8.50 -12.56 -1.89
C ILE A 47 -9.88 -13.21 -1.88
N ARG A 48 -10.72 -12.89 -2.88
CA ARG A 48 -12.06 -13.46 -3.01
C ARG A 48 -12.03 -14.95 -3.34
N THR A 49 -11.20 -15.36 -4.31
CA THR A 49 -11.13 -16.75 -4.77
C THR A 49 -10.68 -17.71 -3.68
N PHE A 50 -9.73 -17.28 -2.83
CA PHE A 50 -9.20 -18.10 -1.74
C PHE A 50 -9.92 -17.88 -0.40
N GLY A 51 -10.92 -16.99 -0.34
CA GLY A 51 -11.69 -16.73 0.86
C GLY A 51 -10.88 -16.11 2.01
N TRP A 52 -9.84 -15.31 1.69
CA TRP A 52 -9.02 -14.66 2.70
C TRP A 52 -9.71 -13.48 3.39
N ALA A 53 -10.65 -12.83 2.69
CA ALA A 53 -11.51 -11.79 3.22
C ALA A 53 -12.76 -11.61 2.33
N THR A 54 -13.82 -11.08 2.92
CA THR A 54 -15.05 -10.65 2.24
C THR A 54 -14.83 -9.34 1.46
N ALA A 55 -15.76 -9.02 0.56
CA ALA A 55 -15.69 -7.75 -0.18
C ALA A 55 -15.81 -6.54 0.76
N GLU A 56 -16.64 -6.66 1.79
CA GLU A 56 -16.88 -5.64 2.81
C GLU A 56 -15.63 -5.40 3.66
N GLU A 57 -14.92 -6.45 4.05
CA GLU A 57 -13.64 -6.37 4.77
C GLU A 57 -12.55 -5.74 3.90
N VAL A 58 -12.43 -6.12 2.63
CA VAL A 58 -11.47 -5.51 1.69
C VAL A 58 -11.73 -4.02 1.53
N GLU A 59 -13.00 -3.62 1.42
CA GLU A 59 -13.35 -2.22 1.31
C GLU A 59 -13.13 -1.46 2.63
N ALA A 60 -13.35 -2.10 3.78
CA ALA A 60 -12.99 -1.54 5.08
C ALA A 60 -11.47 -1.32 5.20
N MET A 61 -10.64 -2.30 4.81
CA MET A 61 -9.18 -2.18 4.78
C MET A 61 -8.74 -1.02 3.90
N ARG A 62 -9.33 -0.87 2.72
CA ARG A 62 -9.06 0.26 1.82
C ARG A 62 -9.39 1.60 2.49
N ARG A 63 -10.61 1.76 3.01
CA ARG A 63 -11.04 3.00 3.67
C ARG A 63 -10.12 3.40 4.82
N TRP A 64 -9.79 2.45 5.69
CA TRP A 64 -8.90 2.71 6.82
C TRP A 64 -7.48 3.04 6.38
N THR A 65 -6.94 2.30 5.41
CA THR A 65 -5.59 2.58 4.90
C THR A 65 -5.49 3.99 4.31
N MET A 66 -6.49 4.40 3.53
CA MET A 66 -6.53 5.76 2.97
C MET A 66 -6.67 6.84 4.05
N ARG A 67 -7.47 6.56 5.09
CA ARG A 67 -7.59 7.46 6.25
C ARG A 67 -6.27 7.61 7.00
N VAL A 68 -5.56 6.50 7.22
CA VAL A 68 -4.23 6.50 7.86
C VAL A 68 -3.22 7.25 7.00
N ASN A 69 -3.24 7.07 5.67
CA ASN A 69 -2.38 7.83 4.76
C ASN A 69 -2.55 9.34 4.94
N ILE A 70 -3.79 9.83 4.98
CA ILE A 70 -4.06 11.27 5.20
C ILE A 70 -3.48 11.75 6.53
N LEU A 71 -3.71 10.99 7.61
CA LEU A 71 -3.26 11.39 8.96
C LEU A 71 -1.74 11.36 9.09
N LEU A 72 -1.09 10.30 8.60
CA LEU A 72 0.35 10.14 8.69
C LEU A 72 1.07 11.11 7.75
N SER A 73 0.62 11.32 6.52
CA SER A 73 1.22 12.31 5.63
C SER A 73 1.17 13.71 6.22
N ALA A 74 0.04 14.10 6.82
CA ALA A 74 -0.08 15.37 7.53
C ALA A 74 0.83 15.46 8.77
N LEU A 75 1.04 14.35 9.48
CA LEU A 75 1.94 14.28 10.63
C LEU A 75 3.41 14.43 10.20
N PHE A 76 3.84 13.70 9.17
CA PHE A 76 5.21 13.75 8.67
C PHE A 76 5.54 15.12 8.07
N ALA A 77 4.60 15.74 7.36
CA ALA A 77 4.77 17.09 6.83
C ALA A 77 5.07 18.13 7.91
N LYS A 78 4.47 18.02 9.12
CA LYS A 78 4.78 18.90 10.26
C LYS A 78 6.22 18.78 10.76
N ALA A 79 6.84 17.63 10.53
CA ALA A 79 8.24 17.37 10.86
C ALA A 79 9.19 17.64 9.68
N ASN A 80 8.71 18.24 8.58
CA ASN A 80 9.45 18.40 7.33
C ASN A 80 9.99 17.07 6.77
N LEU A 81 9.19 16.01 6.93
CA LEU A 81 9.45 14.67 6.40
C LEU A 81 8.39 14.32 5.35
N ILE A 82 8.78 13.48 4.40
CA ILE A 82 7.88 12.92 3.39
C ILE A 82 7.55 11.48 3.79
N LEU A 83 6.26 11.14 3.80
CA LEU A 83 5.80 9.76 3.94
C LEU A 83 5.75 9.12 2.55
N VAL A 84 6.81 8.40 2.21
CA VAL A 84 6.96 7.76 0.90
C VAL A 84 5.97 6.61 0.74
N ASP A 85 6.05 5.61 1.62
CA ASP A 85 5.12 4.48 1.71
C ASP A 85 4.99 3.98 3.15
N PHE A 86 3.96 3.15 3.39
CA PHE A 86 3.81 2.39 4.63
C PHE A 86 3.05 1.07 4.41
N LYS A 87 3.18 0.16 5.38
CA LYS A 87 2.45 -1.12 5.45
C LYS A 87 1.60 -1.16 6.72
N LEU A 88 0.36 -1.65 6.57
CA LEU A 88 -0.55 -2.00 7.66
C LEU A 88 -0.88 -3.49 7.54
N GLU A 89 -1.16 -4.12 8.68
CA GLU A 89 -1.64 -5.49 8.81
C GLU A 89 -2.97 -5.50 9.56
#